data_AF-A0A936A8Y1-F1
#
_entry.id   AF-A0A936A8Y1-F1
#
_cell.length_a   1.000
_cell.length_b   1.000
_cell.length_c   1.000
_cell.angle_alpha   90.00
_cell.angle_beta   90.00
_cell.angle_gamma   90.00
#
_symmetry.space_group_name_H-M   'P 1'
#
loop_
_entity.id
_entity.type
_entity.pdbx_description
1 polymer ?
#
loop_
_entity_poly.entity_id
_entity_poly.type
_entity_poly.pdbx_seq_one_letter_code
_entity_poly.pdbx_strand_id
1 'polypeptide(L)'
;MIQPGDVAVPTGPDSPDTEVTELAPMAGKDTMPIPDVMPEVPNPAMVTPPAEAPAPVIEPAPAQVTAPTLPVYTDLPYSLRRDLPVLRFSTYRYHDDPGQRFVVYQERRVSEQGVLGQELWLREIHPDYLVLDFRGTLFTVPR
;
A
#
# COMPACT_ATOMS: atom_id res chain seq x y z
N MET A 1 -10.23 -53.82 33.57
CA MET A 1 -8.91 -53.77 32.91
C MET A 1 -9.07 -54.35 31.51
N ILE A 2 -9.13 -53.50 30.47
CA ILE A 2 -8.99 -53.88 29.05
C ILE A 2 -8.38 -52.66 28.33
N GLN A 3 -7.13 -52.78 27.87
CA GLN A 3 -6.59 -52.00 26.73
C GLN A 3 -6.95 -52.77 25.46
N PRO A 4 -7.34 -52.10 24.36
CA PRO A 4 -6.41 -52.00 23.22
C PRO A 4 -6.59 -50.73 22.36
N GLY A 5 -5.55 -50.34 21.62
CA GLY A 5 -5.75 -49.52 20.41
C GLY A 5 -4.75 -48.40 20.19
N ASP A 6 -3.49 -48.77 19.95
CA ASP A 6 -2.51 -47.96 19.24
C ASP A 6 -3.02 -47.61 17.83
N VAL A 7 -3.11 -46.31 17.50
CA VAL A 7 -3.21 -45.81 16.13
C VAL A 7 -2.56 -44.42 16.03
N ALA A 8 -1.30 -44.45 15.61
CA ALA A 8 -0.63 -43.54 14.68
C ALA A 8 -1.04 -42.06 14.65
N VAL A 9 -0.22 -41.23 15.31
CA VAL A 9 -0.04 -39.80 15.00
C VAL A 9 0.62 -39.66 13.62
N PRO A 10 0.07 -38.85 12.69
CA PRO A 10 0.79 -38.51 11.47
C PRO A 10 1.90 -37.51 11.77
N THR A 11 3.14 -38.00 11.65
CA THR A 11 4.38 -37.22 11.57
C THR A 11 4.37 -36.40 10.27
N GLY A 12 4.27 -35.08 10.36
CA GLY A 12 4.67 -34.17 9.28
C GLY A 12 6.11 -33.72 9.51
N PRO A 13 7.03 -33.84 8.54
CA PRO A 13 8.38 -33.32 8.66
C PRO A 13 8.48 -32.01 7.87
N ASP A 14 8.48 -30.85 8.52
CA ASP A 14 9.14 -29.64 7.97
C ASP A 14 9.34 -28.57 9.05
N SER A 15 10.52 -28.60 9.67
CA SER A 15 11.16 -27.44 10.31
C SER A 15 12.61 -27.81 10.60
N PRO A 16 13.58 -27.47 9.74
CA PRO A 16 14.97 -27.41 10.19
C PRO A 16 15.17 -26.12 11.00
N ASP A 17 15.12 -26.26 12.32
CA ASP A 17 15.84 -25.38 13.25
C ASP A 17 17.21 -26.03 13.51
N THR A 18 18.24 -25.57 12.80
CA THR A 18 19.69 -25.81 13.05
C THR A 18 20.42 -24.91 12.05
N GLU A 19 21.47 -24.13 12.30
CA GLU A 19 22.44 -24.04 13.37
C GLU A 19 23.14 -22.68 13.21
N VAL A 20 23.46 -22.05 14.33
CA VAL A 20 24.46 -20.98 14.45
C VAL A 20 25.87 -21.49 14.08
N THR A 21 26.83 -20.58 13.85
CA THR A 21 28.31 -20.78 13.70
C THR A 21 28.73 -20.73 12.21
N GLU A 22 29.75 -20.00 11.73
CA GLU A 22 31.03 -19.62 12.31
C GLU A 22 31.66 -18.42 11.56
N LEU A 23 32.65 -17.83 12.21
CA LEU A 23 33.46 -16.68 11.85
C LEU A 23 34.41 -16.95 10.65
N ALA A 24 34.77 -15.88 9.93
CA ALA A 24 35.91 -15.79 8.98
C ALA A 24 37.24 -16.29 9.60
N PRO A 25 38.38 -16.61 8.88
CA PRO A 25 38.92 -15.81 7.76
C PRO A 25 39.93 -16.48 6.75
N MET A 26 40.41 -15.66 5.78
CA MET A 26 41.65 -15.65 4.95
C MET A 26 42.26 -16.92 4.29
N ALA A 27 42.73 -16.75 3.03
CA ALA A 27 44.12 -16.92 2.56
C ALA A 27 44.36 -17.84 1.33
N GLY A 28 45.19 -17.35 0.38
CA GLY A 28 45.86 -18.11 -0.70
C GLY A 28 45.67 -17.44 -2.08
N LYS A 29 46.51 -16.53 -2.60
CA LYS A 29 47.97 -16.48 -2.90
C LYS A 29 48.30 -16.99 -4.32
N ASP A 30 49.34 -16.36 -4.91
CA ASP A 30 50.00 -16.59 -6.23
C ASP A 30 49.40 -15.80 -7.42
N THR A 31 49.92 -14.63 -7.82
CA THR A 31 51.21 -14.29 -8.48
C THR A 31 51.52 -15.10 -9.74
N MET A 32 51.43 -14.44 -10.90
CA MET A 32 52.54 -14.40 -11.88
C MET A 32 52.43 -13.19 -12.83
N PRO A 33 53.58 -12.69 -13.34
CA PRO A 33 53.74 -11.37 -13.93
C PRO A 33 53.44 -11.38 -15.43
N ILE A 34 52.83 -10.31 -15.91
CA ILE A 34 52.66 -10.08 -17.36
C ILE A 34 53.85 -9.21 -17.80
N PRO A 35 54.66 -9.64 -18.78
CA PRO A 35 55.79 -8.87 -19.26
C PRO A 35 55.37 -7.66 -20.09
N ASP A 36 56.16 -6.60 -19.89
CA ASP A 36 56.21 -5.32 -20.58
C ASP A 36 56.28 -5.47 -22.12
N VAL A 37 55.37 -4.79 -22.84
CA VAL A 37 55.60 -4.33 -24.22
C VAL A 37 54.93 -2.96 -24.41
N MET A 38 55.73 -1.90 -24.30
CA MET A 38 55.43 -0.54 -24.79
C MET A 38 55.39 -0.51 -26.35
N PRO A 39 55.07 0.62 -27.05
CA PRO A 39 54.22 1.77 -26.74
C PRO A 39 53.20 2.05 -27.87
N GLU A 40 51.92 2.35 -27.57
CA GLU A 40 51.05 3.02 -28.55
C GLU A 40 51.12 4.54 -28.36
N VAL A 41 51.48 5.20 -29.45
CA VAL A 41 51.80 6.62 -29.59
C VAL A 41 50.54 7.47 -29.28
N PRO A 42 50.65 8.59 -28.55
CA PRO A 42 49.52 9.34 -28.02
C PRO A 42 48.62 9.93 -29.11
N ASN A 43 47.34 9.55 -29.10
CA ASN A 43 46.30 10.27 -29.83
C ASN A 43 45.96 11.56 -29.04
N PRO A 44 46.00 12.75 -29.67
CA PRO A 44 45.87 14.02 -28.97
C PRO A 44 44.45 14.24 -28.44
N ALA A 45 44.37 14.46 -27.13
CA ALA A 45 43.41 15.29 -26.40
C ALA A 45 42.00 15.43 -27.01
N MET A 46 41.08 14.55 -26.61
CA MET A 46 39.71 15.00 -26.39
C MET A 46 39.65 15.58 -24.99
N VAL A 47 39.49 16.91 -24.94
CA VAL A 47 39.14 17.68 -23.74
C VAL A 47 37.87 17.07 -23.17
N THR A 48 37.96 16.37 -22.05
CA THR A 48 36.81 16.00 -21.23
C THR A 48 36.23 17.28 -20.62
N PRO A 49 34.94 17.58 -20.81
CA PRO A 49 34.30 18.60 -19.99
C PRO A 49 34.38 18.19 -18.52
N PRO A 50 34.56 19.14 -17.59
CA PRO A 50 34.59 18.86 -16.16
C PRO A 50 33.31 18.13 -15.75
N ALA A 51 33.50 17.03 -15.01
CA ALA A 51 32.44 16.23 -14.42
C ALA A 51 31.52 17.15 -13.58
N GLU A 52 30.31 17.35 -14.09
CA GLU A 52 29.24 18.01 -13.37
C GLU A 52 28.95 17.16 -12.13
N ALA A 53 29.11 17.76 -10.95
CA ALA A 53 28.82 17.12 -9.68
C ALA A 53 27.36 16.62 -9.71
N PRO A 54 27.06 15.40 -9.22
CA PRO A 54 25.70 14.90 -9.20
C PRO A 54 24.85 15.87 -8.37
N ALA A 55 23.85 16.46 -9.04
CA ALA A 55 22.84 17.28 -8.39
C ALA A 55 22.20 16.48 -7.24
N PRO A 56 21.88 17.12 -6.10
CA PRO A 56 21.12 16.45 -5.05
C PRO A 56 19.82 15.94 -5.66
N VAL A 57 19.62 14.63 -5.60
CA VAL A 57 18.36 13.98 -5.95
C VAL A 57 17.32 14.55 -4.99
N ILE A 58 16.50 15.47 -5.49
CA ILE A 58 15.33 15.95 -4.75
C ILE A 58 14.37 14.77 -4.74
N GLU A 59 14.36 14.05 -3.63
CA GLU A 59 13.35 13.06 -3.32
C GLU A 59 11.99 13.73 -3.49
N PRO A 60 11.09 13.23 -4.35
CA PRO A 60 9.79 13.84 -4.54
C PRO A 60 9.08 13.81 -3.20
N ALA A 61 8.82 15.00 -2.64
CA ALA A 61 7.96 15.14 -1.48
C ALA A 61 6.67 14.35 -1.73
N PRO A 62 6.14 13.60 -0.74
CA PRO A 62 4.93 12.83 -0.93
C PRO A 62 3.85 13.75 -1.48
N ALA A 63 3.35 13.39 -2.67
CA ALA A 63 2.28 14.13 -3.31
C ALA A 63 1.14 14.23 -2.30
N GLN A 64 0.93 15.42 -1.75
CA GLN A 64 -0.23 15.71 -0.92
C GLN A 64 -1.41 15.53 -1.85
N VAL A 65 -2.07 14.37 -1.71
CA VAL A 65 -3.30 14.01 -2.43
C VAL A 65 -4.27 15.13 -2.09
N THR A 66 -4.38 16.09 -3.00
CA THR A 66 -5.34 17.18 -2.85
C THR A 66 -6.67 16.49 -2.95
N ALA A 67 -7.34 16.29 -1.81
CA ALA A 67 -8.64 15.65 -1.77
C ALA A 67 -9.50 16.35 -2.84
N PRO A 68 -10.02 15.62 -3.84
CA PRO A 68 -10.86 16.25 -4.85
C PRO A 68 -11.94 17.03 -4.11
N THR A 69 -12.16 18.30 -4.48
CA THR A 69 -13.32 19.07 -4.03
C THR A 69 -14.55 18.37 -4.59
N LEU A 70 -14.99 17.34 -3.86
CA LEU A 70 -16.19 16.61 -4.15
C LEU A 70 -17.36 17.50 -3.75
N PRO A 71 -18.40 17.62 -4.60
CA PRO A 71 -19.58 18.38 -4.25
C PRO A 71 -20.19 17.80 -2.98
N VAL A 72 -20.65 18.68 -2.09
CA VAL A 72 -21.43 18.27 -0.92
C VAL A 72 -22.81 17.81 -1.37
N TYR A 73 -23.48 16.99 -0.57
CA TYR A 73 -24.82 16.51 -0.86
C TYR A 73 -25.81 17.63 -1.23
N THR A 74 -25.69 18.81 -0.61
CA THR A 74 -26.54 19.98 -0.90
C THR A 74 -26.29 20.61 -2.28
N ASP A 75 -25.12 20.38 -2.85
CA ASP A 75 -24.68 20.90 -4.16
C ASP A 75 -25.08 19.97 -5.32
N LEU A 76 -25.42 18.71 -5.03
CA LEU A 76 -25.88 17.75 -6.04
C LEU A 76 -27.09 18.28 -6.85
N PRO A 77 -27.20 17.93 -8.13
CA PRO A 77 -28.36 18.31 -8.93
C PRO A 77 -29.64 17.69 -8.35
N TYR A 78 -30.74 18.43 -8.47
CA TYR A 78 -32.03 18.06 -7.87
C TYR A 78 -32.51 16.66 -8.31
N SER A 79 -32.25 16.29 -9.57
CA SER A 79 -32.59 14.96 -10.09
C SER A 79 -31.91 13.82 -9.31
N LEU A 80 -30.63 13.96 -8.95
CA LEU A 80 -29.90 12.98 -8.14
C LEU A 80 -30.40 12.98 -6.69
N ARG A 81 -30.59 14.17 -6.08
CA ARG A 81 -31.11 14.29 -4.70
C ARG A 81 -32.50 13.67 -4.51
N ARG A 82 -33.35 13.74 -5.53
CA ARG A 82 -34.71 13.17 -5.49
C ARG A 82 -34.71 11.65 -5.62
N ASP A 83 -33.73 11.09 -6.31
CA ASP A 83 -33.57 9.64 -6.52
C ASP A 83 -32.80 8.99 -5.36
N LEU A 84 -31.95 9.77 -4.67
CA LEU A 84 -31.22 9.32 -3.49
C LEU A 84 -32.17 8.80 -2.40
N PRO A 85 -31.89 7.62 -1.83
CA PRO A 85 -32.65 7.13 -0.69
C PRO A 85 -32.41 8.03 0.52
N VAL A 86 -33.29 7.92 1.52
CA VAL A 86 -33.15 8.70 2.76
C VAL A 86 -31.82 8.36 3.43
N LEU A 87 -30.91 9.35 3.48
CA LEU A 87 -29.61 9.25 4.12
C LEU A 87 -29.75 9.44 5.64
N ARG A 88 -30.25 8.41 6.34
CA ARG A 88 -30.24 8.38 7.81
C ARG A 88 -29.12 7.48 8.32
N PHE A 89 -28.11 8.11 8.87
CA PHE A 89 -27.04 7.44 9.57
C PHE A 89 -27.27 7.59 11.07
N SER A 90 -27.28 6.47 11.80
CA SER A 90 -27.49 6.48 13.25
C SER A 90 -26.19 6.51 14.04
N THR A 91 -25.11 5.99 13.47
CA THR A 91 -23.82 5.89 14.15
C THR A 91 -22.70 5.99 13.13
N TYR A 92 -21.69 6.79 13.46
CA TYR A 92 -20.46 6.93 12.71
C TYR A 92 -19.31 6.48 13.59
N ARG A 93 -18.54 5.49 13.14
CA ARG A 93 -17.32 5.04 13.81
C ARG A 93 -16.15 5.19 12.86
N TYR A 94 -15.37 6.24 13.09
CA TYR A 94 -14.08 6.41 12.46
C TYR A 94 -13.00 5.66 13.26
N HIS A 95 -12.05 5.08 12.55
CA HIS A 95 -10.88 4.41 13.10
C HIS A 95 -9.74 4.56 12.09
N ASP A 96 -8.47 4.50 12.53
CA ASP A 96 -7.34 4.62 11.61
C ASP A 96 -7.32 3.44 10.62
N ASP A 97 -7.52 2.23 11.13
CA ASP A 97 -7.72 1.01 10.32
C ASP A 97 -9.07 1.02 9.54
N PRO A 98 -9.05 0.90 8.20
CA PRO A 98 -10.26 0.98 7.36
C PRO A 98 -11.22 -0.20 7.54
N GLY A 99 -10.74 -1.37 7.99
CA GLY A 99 -11.59 -2.51 8.30
C GLY A 99 -12.44 -2.30 9.55
N GLN A 100 -11.98 -1.44 10.45
CA GLN A 100 -12.70 -1.04 11.67
C GLN A 100 -13.56 0.22 11.50
N ARG A 101 -13.51 0.89 10.35
CA ARG A 101 -14.40 2.01 10.01
C ARG A 101 -15.77 1.48 9.59
N PHE A 102 -16.82 2.01 10.20
CA PHE A 102 -18.18 1.67 9.79
C PHE A 102 -19.17 2.76 10.14
N VAL A 103 -20.27 2.75 9.40
CA VAL A 103 -21.46 3.54 9.70
C VAL A 103 -22.66 2.62 9.83
N VAL A 104 -23.67 3.07 10.58
CA VAL A 104 -24.96 2.38 10.63
C VAL A 104 -25.94 3.15 9.76
N TYR A 105 -26.30 2.57 8.62
CA TYR A 105 -27.25 3.09 7.65
C TYR A 105 -28.51 2.21 7.64
N GLN A 106 -29.68 2.79 7.92
CA GLN A 106 -30.95 2.06 8.01
C GLN A 106 -30.83 0.75 8.82
N GLU A 107 -30.30 0.84 10.05
CA GLU A 107 -30.09 -0.30 10.97
C GLU A 107 -29.10 -1.37 10.47
N ARG A 108 -28.44 -1.14 9.33
CA ARG A 108 -27.40 -2.01 8.79
C ARG A 108 -26.02 -1.40 8.99
N ARG A 109 -25.08 -2.21 9.47
CA ARG A 109 -23.67 -1.84 9.55
C ARG A 109 -23.05 -1.94 8.16
N VAL A 110 -22.52 -0.83 7.67
CA VAL A 110 -21.84 -0.72 6.37
C VAL A 110 -20.42 -0.23 6.61
N SER A 111 -19.46 -1.00 6.14
CA SER A 111 -18.04 -0.66 6.16
C SER A 111 -17.64 0.11 4.90
N GLU A 112 -16.42 0.63 4.88
CA GLU A 112 -15.83 1.25 3.70
C GLU A 112 -15.89 0.32 2.47
N GLN A 113 -16.09 0.87 1.28
CA GLN A 113 -16.40 0.16 0.02
C GLN A 113 -17.72 -0.65 0.02
N GLY A 114 -18.54 -0.53 1.07
CA GLY A 114 -19.83 -1.22 1.19
C GLY A 114 -20.94 -0.60 0.34
N VAL A 115 -21.99 -1.37 0.08
CA VAL A 115 -23.21 -0.90 -0.61
C VAL A 115 -24.28 -0.52 0.42
N LEU A 116 -24.82 0.70 0.33
CA LEU A 116 -25.92 1.17 1.17
C LEU A 116 -27.28 0.81 0.57
N GLY A 117 -27.38 0.76 -0.76
CA GLY A 117 -28.59 0.38 -1.51
C GLY A 117 -28.88 1.30 -2.69
N GLN A 118 -29.71 0.85 -3.64
CA GLN A 118 -30.06 1.60 -4.85
C GLN A 118 -28.84 2.17 -5.61
N GLU A 119 -27.76 1.40 -5.76
CA GLU A 119 -26.53 1.87 -6.42
C GLU A 119 -25.78 2.99 -5.67
N LEU A 120 -26.07 3.18 -4.38
CA LEU A 120 -25.31 4.01 -3.46
C LEU A 120 -24.22 3.18 -2.78
N TRP A 121 -22.97 3.61 -2.95
CA TRP A 121 -21.78 2.98 -2.41
C TRP A 121 -21.09 3.91 -1.41
N LEU A 122 -20.62 3.35 -0.31
CA LEU A 122 -19.74 4.03 0.63
C LEU A 122 -18.32 3.88 0.11
N ARG A 123 -17.73 4.94 -0.42
CA ARG A 123 -16.35 4.87 -0.92
C ARG A 123 -15.35 5.06 0.21
N GLU A 124 -15.60 6.03 1.08
CA GLU A 124 -14.66 6.37 2.14
C GLU A 124 -15.38 6.91 3.38
N ILE A 125 -14.84 6.59 4.55
CA ILE A 125 -15.35 7.09 5.83
C ILE A 125 -14.30 8.01 6.44
N HIS A 126 -14.57 9.32 6.44
CA HIS A 126 -13.75 10.32 7.12
C HIS A 126 -14.35 10.67 8.49
N PRO A 127 -13.56 11.25 9.41
CA PRO A 127 -14.06 11.68 10.71
C PRO A 127 -15.07 12.83 10.61
N ASP A 128 -14.95 13.69 9.58
CA ASP A 128 -15.78 14.88 9.36
C ASP A 128 -16.88 14.67 8.30
N TYR A 129 -16.64 13.81 7.32
CA TYR A 129 -17.54 13.59 6.18
C TYR A 129 -17.49 12.14 5.67
N LEU A 130 -18.40 11.80 4.78
CA LEU A 130 -18.45 10.49 4.12
C LEU A 130 -18.35 10.71 2.63
N VAL A 131 -17.53 9.93 1.96
CA VAL A 131 -17.48 9.92 0.49
C VAL A 131 -18.42 8.83 0.01
N LEU A 132 -19.47 9.25 -0.67
CA LEU A 132 -20.47 8.37 -1.23
C LEU A 132 -20.40 8.45 -2.76
N ASP A 133 -20.71 7.33 -3.40
CA ASP A 133 -20.88 7.26 -4.85
C ASP A 133 -22.28 6.79 -5.17
N PHE A 134 -23.00 7.58 -5.96
CA PHE A 134 -24.35 7.23 -6.39
C PHE A 134 -24.42 7.30 -7.91
N ARG A 135 -24.68 6.16 -8.54
CA ARG A 135 -24.71 6.03 -10.01
C ARG A 135 -23.47 6.61 -10.70
N GLY A 136 -22.29 6.45 -10.09
CA GLY A 136 -21.02 6.98 -10.61
C GLY A 136 -20.76 8.46 -10.28
N THR A 137 -21.63 9.11 -9.50
CA THR A 137 -21.42 10.48 -9.00
C THR A 137 -20.89 10.42 -7.57
N LEU A 138 -19.65 10.86 -7.38
CA LEU A 138 -19.02 11.00 -6.07
C LEU A 138 -19.46 12.31 -5.39
N PHE A 139 -19.89 12.23 -4.15
CA PHE A 139 -20.26 13.39 -3.33
C PHE A 139 -19.95 13.15 -1.86
N THR A 140 -19.88 14.24 -1.10
CA THR A 140 -19.62 14.19 0.33
C THR A 140 -20.86 14.47 1.16
N VAL A 141 -21.01 13.75 2.26
CA VAL A 141 -22.05 14.00 3.27
C VAL A 141 -21.37 14.34 4.59
N PRO A 142 -21.57 15.55 5.13
CA PRO A 142 -21.11 15.87 6.49
C PRO A 142 -21.88 15.02 7.51
N ARG A 143 -21.21 14.60 8.58
CA ARG A 143 -21.82 13.77 9.63
C ARG A 143 -22.93 14.47 10.41
#